data_AF-A0A3D5ADB1-F1
#
_entry.id   AF-A0A3D5ADB1-F1
#
_cell.length_a   1.000
_cell.length_b   1.000
_cell.length_c   1.000
_cell.angle_alpha   90.00
_cell.angle_beta   90.00
_cell.angle_gamma   90.00
#
_symmetry.space_group_name_H-M   'P 1'
#
loop_
_entity.id
_entity.type
_entity.pdbx_description
1 polymer ?
#
loop_
_entity_poly.entity_id
_entity_poly.type
_entity_poly.pdbx_seq_one_letter_code
_entity_poly.pdbx_strand_id
1 'polypeptide(L)' 'MKYIAVTLILLFSSLFSTQAQDNIDEGKALFKSRCASCHAIDKRVIGPALKDVDKRHEEKWIIDFI' A
#
# COMPACT_ATOMS: atom_id res chain seq x y z
N MET A 1 -29.05 12.97 30.24
CA MET A 1 -29.27 11.72 29.47
C MET A 1 -29.05 11.87 27.96
N LYS A 2 -29.51 12.95 27.30
CA LYS A 2 -29.43 13.10 25.84
C LYS A 2 -28.00 13.23 25.26
N TYR A 3 -27.08 13.86 25.99
CA TYR A 3 -25.68 14.05 25.56
C TYR A 3 -24.76 12.86 25.87
N ILE A 4 -25.12 12.01 26.84
CA ILE A 4 -24.31 10.85 27.27
C ILE A 4 -24.20 9.82 26.14
N ALA A 5 -25.31 9.57 25.45
CA ALA A 5 -25.33 8.70 24.28
C ALA A 5 -24.47 9.26 23.14
N VAL A 6 -24.52 10.58 22.91
CA VAL A 6 -23.73 11.25 21.87
C VAL A 6 -22.23 11.20 22.19
N THR A 7 -21.84 11.42 23.44
CA THR A 7 -20.43 11.32 23.87
C THR A 7 -19.89 9.89 23.80
N LEU A 8 -20.72 8.88 24.10
CA LEU A 8 -20.32 7.47 24.01
C LEU A 8 -20.14 7.01 22.55
N ILE A 9 -20.97 7.51 21.62
CA ILE A 9 -20.86 7.22 20.19
C ILE A 9 -19.60 7.85 19.59
N LEU A 10 -19.23 9.07 20.02
CA LEU A 10 -18.01 9.75 19.57
C LEU A 10 -16.72 9.08 20.10
N LEU A 11 -16.74 8.53 21.32
CA LEU A 11 -15.62 7.75 21.86
C LEU A 11 -15.46 6.39 21.18
N PHE A 12 -16.56 5.76 20.77
CA PHE A 12 -16.51 4.47 20.07
C PHE A 12 -15.94 4.59 18.65
N SER A 13 -16.15 5.72 17.97
CA SER A 13 -15.66 5.95 16.61
C SER A 13 -14.13 6.13 16.54
N SER A 14 -13.47 6.60 17.60
CA SER A 14 -12.00 6.66 17.65
C SER A 14 -11.31 5.29 17.72
N LEU A 15 -12.04 4.21 18.07
CA LEU A 15 -11.50 2.85 18.14
C LEU A 15 -11.38 2.17 16.77
N PHE A 16 -12.04 2.69 15.73
CA PHE A 16 -12.03 2.15 14.36
C PHE A 16 -11.02 2.85 13.44
N SER A 17 -9.91 3.36 14.00
CA SER A 17 -8.82 3.88 13.17
C SER A 17 -8.10 2.70 12.50
N THR A 18 -8.59 2.27 11.34
CA THR A 18 -7.86 1.35 10.45
C THR A 18 -6.68 2.12 9.88
N GLN A 19 -5.51 2.02 10.53
CA GLN A 19 -4.26 2.42 9.91
C GLN A 19 -3.94 1.39 8.82
N ALA A 20 -3.79 1.85 7.58
CA ALA A 20 -3.23 1.03 6.52
C ALA A 20 -1.78 0.74 6.91
N GLN A 21 -1.53 -0.48 7.39
CA GLN A 21 -0.17 -0.91 7.71
C GLN A 21 0.47 -1.38 6.41
N ASP A 22 1.38 -0.57 5.87
CA ASP A 22 2.21 -0.96 4.74
C ASP A 22 3.11 -2.13 5.17
N ASN A 23 2.65 -3.35 4.90
CA ASN A 23 3.39 -4.56 5.20
C ASN A 23 4.43 -4.83 4.10
N ILE A 24 5.60 -4.21 4.26
CA ILE A 24 6.70 -4.29 3.28
C ILE A 24 7.12 -5.74 3.01
N ASP A 25 7.11 -6.62 4.03
CA ASP A 25 7.50 -8.02 3.86
C ASP A 25 6.49 -8.80 3.02
N GLU A 26 5.20 -8.54 3.22
CA GLU A 26 4.13 -9.11 2.39
C GLU A 26 4.20 -8.58 0.95
N GLY A 27 4.39 -7.27 0.76
CA GLY A 27 4.60 -6.67 -0.55
C GLY A 27 5.81 -7.28 -1.29
N LYS A 28 6.91 -7.51 -0.58
CA LYS A 28 8.10 -8.19 -1.12
C LYS A 28 7.81 -9.65 -1.49
N ALA A 29 7.03 -10.38 -0.71
CA ALA A 29 6.64 -11.75 -1.03
C ALA A 29 5.76 -11.80 -2.29
N LEU A 30 4.77 -10.91 -2.39
CA LEU A 30 3.92 -10.76 -3.57
C LEU A 30 4.75 -10.44 -4.82
N PHE A 31 5.64 -9.44 -4.75
CA PHE A 31 6.53 -9.08 -5.85
C PHE A 31 7.37 -10.26 -6.34
N LYS A 32 7.98 -11.02 -5.42
CA LYS A 32 8.78 -12.21 -5.76
C LYS A 32 7.95 -13.28 -6.45
N SER A 33 6.71 -13.49 -6.01
CA SER A 33 5.83 -14.55 -6.53
C SER A 33 5.22 -14.23 -7.89
N ARG A 34 5.00 -12.94 -8.22
CA ARG A 34 4.21 -12.54 -9.40
C ARG A 34 4.99 -11.70 -10.42
N CYS A 35 5.89 -10.84 -9.96
CA CYS A 35 6.49 -9.80 -10.79
C CYS A 35 7.96 -10.07 -11.12
N ALA A 36 8.69 -10.71 -10.20
CA ALA A 36 10.13 -10.90 -10.28
C ALA A 36 10.60 -11.84 -11.41
N SER A 37 9.67 -12.58 -12.04
CA SER A 37 9.95 -13.35 -13.26
C SER A 37 10.28 -12.44 -14.44
N CYS A 38 9.63 -11.27 -14.52
CA CYS A 38 9.78 -10.34 -15.63
C CYS A 38 10.53 -9.06 -15.24
N HIS A 39 10.40 -8.58 -14.01
CA HIS A 39 10.97 -7.31 -13.58
C HIS A 39 12.04 -7.49 -12.51
N ALA A 40 13.20 -6.87 -12.72
CA ALA A 40 14.22 -6.70 -11.69
C ALA A 40 14.24 -5.25 -11.20
N ILE A 41 14.84 -5.02 -10.04
CA ILE A 41 14.91 -3.67 -9.45
C ILE A 41 15.89 -2.81 -10.25
N ASP A 42 17.17 -3.17 -10.30
CA ASP A 42 18.22 -2.26 -10.81
C ASP A 42 18.62 -2.47 -12.27
N LYS A 43 18.08 -3.48 -12.96
CA LYS A 43 18.47 -3.78 -14.34
C LYS A 43 17.29 -4.25 -15.16
N ARG A 44 17.36 -4.01 -16.47
CA ARG A 44 16.41 -4.58 -17.42
C ARG A 44 16.65 -6.08 -17.51
N VAL A 45 15.57 -6.86 -17.47
CA VAL A 45 15.59 -8.29 -17.78
C VAL A 45 14.62 -8.54 -18.93
N ILE A 46 13.43 -9.07 -18.67
CA ILE A 46 12.35 -9.16 -19.65
C ILE A 46 11.63 -7.80 -19.72
N GLY A 47 11.16 -7.35 -18.57
CA GLY A 47 10.57 -6.03 -18.33
C GLY A 47 11.62 -4.98 -17.93
N PRO A 48 11.23 -3.70 -17.93
CA PRO A 48 12.06 -2.60 -17.44
C PRO A 48 12.45 -2.78 -15.96
N ALA A 49 13.58 -2.18 -15.60
CA ALA A 49 14.01 -2.02 -14.22
C ALA A 49 12.99 -1.18 -13.43
N LEU A 50 12.63 -1.60 -12.21
CA LEU A 50 11.64 -0.91 -11.38
C LEU A 50 12.23 -0.01 -10.29
N LYS A 51 13.56 0.08 -10.18
CA LYS A 51 14.22 1.06 -9.30
C LYS A 51 13.67 2.46 -9.58
N ASP A 52 13.39 3.22 -8.53
CA ASP A 52 12.93 4.61 -8.60
C ASP A 52 11.65 4.81 -9.44
N VAL A 53 10.75 3.82 -9.49
CA VAL A 53 9.47 3.95 -10.21
C VAL A 53 8.58 5.06 -9.64
N ASP A 54 8.65 5.28 -8.33
CA ASP A 54 8.02 6.36 -7.56
C ASP A 54 8.53 7.76 -7.97
N LYS A 55 9.73 7.87 -8.54
CA LYS A 55 10.25 9.13 -9.09
C LYS A 55 9.79 9.40 -10.52
N ARG A 56 9.30 8.38 -11.22
CA ARG A 56 8.82 8.49 -12.62
C ARG A 56 7.32 8.62 -12.72
N HIS A 57 6.60 8.04 -11.76
CA HIS A 57 5.15 7.99 -11.73
C HIS A 57 4.65 8.24 -10.31
N GLU A 58 3.52 8.94 -10.21
CA GLU A 58 2.82 9.10 -8.94
C GLU A 58 2.32 7.74 -8.44
N GLU A 59 2.20 7.60 -7.12
CA GLU A 59 1.74 6.36 -6.48
C GLU A 59 0.41 5.87 -7.05
N LYS A 60 -0.56 6.78 -7.29
CA LYS A 60 -1.84 6.42 -7.89
C LYS A 60 -1.67 5.71 -9.24
N TRP A 61 -0.78 6.23 -10.10
CA TRP A 61 -0.50 5.61 -11.38
C TRP A 61 0.10 4.22 -11.21
N ILE A 62 1.00 4.05 -10.24
CA ILE A 62 1.67 2.76 -9.97
C ILE A 62 0.63 1.72 -9.52
N ILE A 63 -0.30 2.11 -8.65
CA ILE A 63 -1.39 1.25 -8.18
C ILE A 63 -2.33 0.87 -9.34
N ASP A 64 -2.69 1.83 -10.21
CA ASP A 64 -3.56 1.57 -11.36
C ASP A 64 -2.87 0.69 -12.44
N PHE A 65 -1.53 0.67 -12.46
CA PHE A 65 -0.74 -0.08 -13.43
C PHE A 65 -0.57 -1.57 -13.08
N ILE A 66 -0.54 -1.90 -11.78
CA ILE A 66 -0.33 -3.26 -11.25
C ILE A 66 -1.58 -4.12 -11.43
#